data_AF-A0A961GFU5-F1
#
_entry.id   AF-A0A961GFU5-F1
#
_cell.length_a   1.000
_cell.length_b   1.000
_cell.length_c   1.000
_cell.angle_alpha   90.00
_cell.angle_beta   90.00
_cell.angle_gamma   90.00
#
_symmetry.space_group_name_H-M   'P 1'
#
loop_
_entity.id
_entity.type
_entity.pdbx_description
1 polymer ?
#
loop_
_entity_poly.entity_id
_entity_poly.type
_entity_poly.pdbx_seq_one_letter_code
_entity_poly.pdbx_strand_id
1 'polypeptide(L)' 'MPTFDITSEVDHQEIRNAVDQAMREIVNRFDFKNTDSSIELDETSVTLRSASEDRLNAVRQVLEEKLVK' A
#
# COMPACT_ATOMS: atom_id res chain seq x y z
N MET A 1 -33.00 12.47 22.20
CA MET A 1 -31.57 12.47 22.57
C MET A 1 -30.80 12.01 21.35
N PRO A 2 -29.82 12.78 20.85
CA PRO A 2 -28.97 12.31 19.76
C PRO A 2 -27.99 11.25 20.29
N THR A 3 -27.85 10.16 19.55
CA THR A 3 -26.86 9.10 19.75
C THR A 3 -26.00 9.00 18.49
N PHE A 4 -24.77 8.52 18.63
CA PHE A 4 -23.87 8.23 17.51
C PHE A 4 -23.14 6.92 17.78
N ASP A 5 -22.72 6.25 16.71
CA ASP A 5 -21.99 4.99 16.79
C ASP A 5 -20.48 5.24 16.59
N ILE A 6 -19.66 4.49 17.32
CA ILE A 6 -18.21 4.45 17.15
C ILE A 6 -17.90 3.23 16.28
N THR A 7 -17.45 3.46 15.05
CA THR A 7 -17.06 2.40 14.11
C THR A 7 -15.59 2.57 13.69
N SER A 8 -14.94 1.45 13.39
CA SER A 8 -13.59 1.39 12.82
C SER A 8 -13.70 0.76 11.44
N GLU A 9 -14.30 1.50 10.50
CA GLU A 9 -14.48 1.06 9.12
C GLU A 9 -13.35 1.61 8.25
N VAL A 10 -12.90 0.79 7.31
CA VAL A 10 -11.86 1.14 6.34
C VAL A 10 -12.51 1.19 4.97
N ASP A 11 -12.29 2.28 4.23
CA ASP A 11 -12.81 2.41 2.87
C ASP A 11 -11.95 1.60 1.90
N HIS A 12 -12.51 0.50 1.39
CA HIS A 12 -11.84 -0.37 0.41
C HIS A 12 -11.47 0.36 -0.89
N GLN A 13 -12.24 1.38 -1.29
CA GLN A 13 -11.94 2.20 -2.46
C GLN A 13 -10.68 3.03 -2.21
N GLU A 14 -10.55 3.64 -1.03
CA GLU A 14 -9.36 4.41 -0.65
C GLU A 14 -8.12 3.51 -0.52
N ILE A 15 -8.26 2.31 0.06
CA ILE A 15 -7.17 1.32 0.11
C ILE A 15 -6.69 0.99 -1.32
N ARG A 16 -7.62 0.74 -2.25
CA ARG A 16 -7.28 0.45 -3.65
C ARG A 16 -6.55 1.63 -4.29
N ASN A 17 -7.05 2.86 -4.09
CA ASN A 17 -6.40 4.06 -4.60
C ASN A 17 -4.97 4.22 -4.07
N ALA A 18 -4.77 3.97 -2.77
CA ALA A 18 -3.45 4.04 -2.13
C ALA A 18 -2.49 2.99 -2.70
N VAL A 19 -2.94 1.75 -2.89
CA VAL A 19 -2.15 0.67 -3.51
C VAL A 19 -1.76 1.03 -4.94
N ASP A 20 -2.71 1.51 -5.75
CA ASP A 20 -2.44 1.92 -7.14
C ASP A 20 -1.42 3.06 -7.22
N GLN A 21 -1.50 4.03 -6.30
CA GLN A 21 -0.52 5.11 -6.19
C GLN A 21 0.86 4.60 -5.78
N ALA A 22 0.93 3.68 -4.81
CA ALA A 22 2.18 3.08 -4.36
C ALA A 22 2.85 2.28 -5.49
N MET A 23 2.09 1.49 -6.25
CA MET A 23 2.59 0.75 -7.41
C MET A 23 3.18 1.69 -8.48
N ARG A 24 2.47 2.78 -8.82
CA ARG A 24 2.98 3.76 -9.79
C ARG A 24 4.29 4.40 -9.32
N GLU A 25 4.41 4.70 -8.03
CA GLU A 25 5.63 5.28 -7.49
C GLU A 25 6.81 4.31 -7.57
N ILE A 26 6.60 3.04 -7.20
CA ILE A 26 7.61 1.99 -7.27
C ILE A 26 8.09 1.78 -8.72
N VAL A 27 7.17 1.75 -9.69
CA VAL A 27 7.51 1.60 -11.11
C VAL A 27 8.35 2.78 -11.63
N ASN A 28 8.07 3.99 -11.18
CA ASN A 28 8.77 5.20 -11.62
C ASN A 28 10.14 5.39 -10.92
N ARG A 29 10.37 4.68 -9.81
CA ARG A 29 11.58 4.78 -9.01
C ARG A 29 12.69 3.89 -9.57
N PHE A 30 13.78 4.51 -10.01
CA PHE A 30 14.92 3.82 -10.62
C PHE A 30 15.55 2.76 -9.70
N ASP A 31 15.48 2.97 -8.38
CA ASP A 31 16.06 2.09 -7.39
C ASP A 31 15.28 0.78 -7.17
N PHE A 32 14.04 0.66 -7.69
CA PHE A 32 13.28 -0.59 -7.75
C PHE A 32 13.34 -1.29 -9.12
N LYS A 33 14.14 -0.75 -10.04
CA LYS A 33 14.31 -1.38 -11.35
C LYS A 33 15.08 -2.70 -11.21
N ASN A 34 14.56 -3.78 -11.81
CA ASN A 34 15.09 -5.15 -11.75
C ASN A 34 15.01 -5.83 -10.36
N THR A 35 14.21 -5.33 -9.42
CA THR A 35 14.02 -5.99 -8.11
C THR A 35 12.74 -6.84 -8.03
N ASP A 36 12.00 -6.97 -9.14
CA ASP A 36 10.70 -7.65 -9.24
C ASP A 36 9.76 -7.30 -8.07
N SER A 37 9.78 -6.02 -7.67
CA SER A 37 8.96 -5.54 -6.56
C SER A 37 7.48 -5.48 -6.97
N SER A 38 6.60 -6.09 -6.19
CA SER A 38 5.15 -6.07 -6.44
C SER A 38 4.35 -5.81 -5.16
N ILE A 39 3.16 -5.24 -5.36
CA ILE A 39 2.11 -5.07 -4.36
C ILE A 39 0.86 -5.75 -4.92
N GLU A 40 0.29 -6.68 -4.18
CA GLU A 40 -0.95 -7.37 -4.52
C GLU A 40 -1.98 -7.09 -3.41
N LEU A 41 -3.15 -6.56 -3.78
CA LEU A 41 -4.26 -6.31 -2.86
C LEU A 41 -5.34 -7.36 -3.08
N ASP A 42 -5.55 -8.21 -2.08
CA ASP A 42 -6.69 -9.12 -1.98
C ASP A 42 -7.84 -8.44 -1.19
N GLU A 43 -8.94 -9.15 -0.96
CA GLU A 43 -10.11 -8.60 -0.24
C GLU A 43 -9.78 -8.15 1.19
N THR A 44 -8.85 -8.85 1.86
CA THR A 44 -8.51 -8.61 3.28
C THR A 44 -7.02 -8.50 3.56
N SER A 45 -6.16 -8.63 2.55
CA SER A 45 -4.71 -8.68 2.73
C SER A 45 -3.95 -7.96 1.63
N VAL A 46 -2.80 -7.41 2.00
CA VAL A 46 -1.84 -6.85 1.05
C VAL A 46 -0.58 -7.69 1.09
N THR A 47 -0.18 -8.24 -0.05
CA THR A 47 1.05 -9.01 -0.22
C THR A 47 2.10 -8.13 -0.88
N LEU A 48 3.27 -8.02 -0.24
CA LEU A 48 4.43 -7.30 -0.75
C LEU A 48 5.52 -8.30 -1.14
N ARG A 49 6.11 -8.12 -2.33
CA ARG A 49 7.26 -8.91 -2.78
C ARG A 49 8.37 -7.99 -3.24
N SER A 50 9.61 -8.37 -2.97
CA SER A 50 10.81 -7.68 -3.44
C SER A 50 12.04 -8.57 -3.34
N ALA A 51 13.12 -8.21 -4.03
CA ALA A 51 14.36 -8.97 -4.09
C ALA A 51 15.19 -8.98 -2.80
N SER A 52 14.99 -8.03 -1.88
CA SER A 52 15.70 -7.98 -0.60
C SER A 52 14.83 -7.36 0.50
N GLU A 53 15.22 -7.59 1.76
CA GLU A 53 14.53 -7.06 2.93
C GLU A 53 14.56 -5.52 2.98
N ASP A 54 15.71 -4.90 2.65
CA ASP A 54 15.80 -3.44 2.58
C ASP A 54 14.84 -2.84 1.55
N ARG A 55 14.68 -3.51 0.40
CA ARG A 55 13.76 -3.09 -0.65
C ARG A 55 12.31 -3.33 -0.27
N LEU A 56 12.02 -4.45 0.40
CA LEU A 56 10.71 -4.74 0.95
C LEU A 56 10.30 -3.67 1.98
N ASN A 57 11.21 -3.27 2.85
CA ASN A 57 10.99 -2.19 3.83
C ASN A 57 10.71 -0.85 3.13
N ALA A 58 11.45 -0.54 2.06
CA ALA A 58 11.20 0.66 1.27
C ALA A 58 9.83 0.63 0.55
N VAL A 59 9.43 -0.52 -0.01
CA VAL A 59 8.10 -0.71 -0.61
C VAL A 59 7.00 -0.54 0.44
N ARG A 60 7.18 -1.14 1.62
CA ARG A 60 6.26 -1.01 2.75
C ARG A 60 6.09 0.44 3.18
N GLN A 61 7.20 1.18 3.30
CA GLN A 61 7.16 2.59 3.65
C GLN A 61 6.34 3.41 2.63
N VAL A 62 6.57 3.20 1.33
CA VAL A 62 5.81 3.88 0.27
C VAL A 62 4.32 3.58 0.39
N LEU A 63 3.94 2.32 0.64
CA LEU A 63 2.54 1.94 0.83
C LEU A 63 1.92 2.64 2.05
N GLU A 64 2.60 2.63 3.20
CA GLU A 64 2.12 3.29 4.42
C GLU A 64 1.94 4.80 4.21
N GLU A 65 2.85 5.46 3.49
CA GLU A 65 2.72 6.88 3.15
C GLU A 65 1.50 7.18 2.24
N LYS A 66 1.08 6.23 1.40
CA LYS A 66 -0.13 6.37 0.57
C LYS A 66 -1.42 6.09 1.32
N LEU A 67 -1.39 5.23 2.34
CA LEU A 67 -2.56 4.91 3.18
C LEU A 67 -2.89 6.03 4.18
N VAL A 68 -1.92 6.88 4.53
CA VAL A 68 -2.10 8.03 5.43
C VAL A 68 -2.64 9.27 4.70
N LYS A 69 -2.63 9.26 3.37
CA LYS A 69 -3.06 10.38 2.50
C LYS A 69 -4.45 10.15 1.94
#